data_AF-A0A1C6S8H1-F1
#
_entry.id   AF-A0A1C6S8H1-F1
#
_cell.length_a   1.000
_cell.length_b   1.000
_cell.length_c   1.000
_cell.angle_alpha   90.00
_cell.angle_beta   90.00
_cell.angle_gamma   90.00
#
_symmetry.space_group_name_H-M   'P 1'
#
loop_
_entity.id
_entity.type
_entity.pdbx_description
1 polymer ?
#
loop_
_entity_poly.entity_id
_entity_poly.type
_entity_poly.pdbx_seq_one_letter_code
_entity_poly.pdbx_strand_id
1 'polypeptide(L)'
;MEPEAYLTLELGPDEVGAETVKTVVLPWSGHAATVRVPAGTVDGSMLRLPGLGPAGPDGSPQDAYVRVRVNATPAQFGPPPQFGPLPGPPQHGPPVLAPAQPARRRTVLVAAAAVVAVLVCCGLPLAFFLDGDDEDGAPVAGVRSGAPSVAPSPSAAPMTPDQYQTVLTSTDQALTTGFRTLAAAKSPTAVRTAASNLATTAGTQHQALDDVVPPASVATAHDTLVDALDDLAAALTGTGTGTSGRACLGPAAVARVSRETAADQLRAAAQALATADPTRAYQVGSFVPKETKDGNRRLGNGSYVKRTKGGLGQLKIDNGGADAVISIVRGKTAVTRVYVRSKSTFTVRGVRDGTYQIFMTSGKDWDARNKAFSRDCDFEKFDDPLTFSTTSRTYTSWTLSLTPVVGGNASTSSVDPDQFPGG
;
A
#
# COMPACT_ATOMS: atom_id res chain seq x y z
N MET A 1 -21.27 12.09 21.41
CA MET A 1 -20.08 12.67 22.06
C MET A 1 -19.21 11.48 22.44
N GLU A 2 -18.17 11.18 21.66
CA GLU A 2 -17.23 10.11 22.03
C GLU A 2 -16.39 10.59 23.22
N PRO A 3 -16.08 9.74 24.21
CA PRO A 3 -15.27 10.14 25.35
C PRO A 3 -13.84 10.49 24.89
N GLU A 4 -13.26 11.55 25.47
CA GLU A 4 -11.94 12.07 25.07
C GLU A 4 -10.77 11.10 25.33
N ALA A 5 -10.97 10.10 26.19
CA ALA A 5 -9.97 9.08 26.50
C ALA A 5 -10.57 7.66 26.42
N TYR A 6 -10.35 6.99 25.30
CA TYR A 6 -10.62 5.57 25.16
C TYR A 6 -9.42 4.79 24.60
N LEU A 7 -9.32 3.52 24.97
CA LEU A 7 -8.41 2.56 24.35
C LEU A 7 -9.20 1.40 23.74
N THR A 8 -8.65 0.78 22.71
CA THR A 8 -9.28 -0.37 22.04
C THR A 8 -8.75 -1.68 22.66
N LEU A 9 -9.67 -2.52 23.12
CA LEU A 9 -9.36 -3.88 23.57
C LEU A 9 -9.80 -4.88 22.50
N GLU A 10 -8.81 -5.51 21.86
CA GLU A 10 -9.00 -6.55 20.86
C GLU A 10 -9.23 -7.90 21.55
N LEU A 11 -10.37 -8.54 21.28
CA LEU A 11 -10.75 -9.85 21.80
C LEU A 11 -10.90 -10.87 20.66
N GLY A 12 -10.44 -12.09 20.90
CA GLY A 12 -10.73 -13.24 20.05
C GLY A 12 -12.20 -13.70 20.17
N PRO A 13 -12.72 -14.45 19.19
CA PRO A 13 -14.11 -14.91 19.19
C PRO A 13 -14.40 -15.95 20.30
N ASP A 14 -13.38 -16.66 20.76
CA ASP A 14 -13.41 -17.58 21.91
C ASP A 14 -13.48 -16.85 23.26
N GLU A 15 -12.96 -15.62 23.33
CA GLU A 15 -12.88 -14.83 24.56
C GLU A 15 -14.19 -14.11 24.93
N VAL A 16 -15.16 -14.06 24.00
CA VAL A 16 -16.46 -13.40 24.18
C VAL A 16 -17.53 -14.34 24.76
N GLY A 17 -17.35 -15.65 24.60
CA GLY A 17 -18.29 -16.67 25.06
C GLY A 17 -18.30 -16.91 26.57
N ALA A 18 -17.28 -16.43 27.29
CA ALA A 18 -17.14 -16.52 28.74
C ALA A 18 -16.64 -15.20 29.32
N GLU A 19 -16.72 -15.04 30.65
CA GLU A 19 -16.13 -13.89 31.31
C GLU A 19 -14.60 -13.97 31.23
N THR A 20 -13.97 -12.97 30.63
CA THR A 20 -12.52 -12.95 30.39
C THR A 20 -11.88 -11.76 31.10
N VAL A 21 -10.71 -11.98 31.70
CA VAL A 21 -9.94 -10.93 32.39
C VAL A 21 -8.70 -10.62 31.55
N LYS A 22 -8.54 -9.37 31.11
CA LYS A 22 -7.42 -8.90 30.29
C LYS A 22 -6.65 -7.82 31.02
N THR A 23 -5.33 -7.83 30.87
CA THR A 23 -4.48 -6.73 31.32
C THR A 23 -4.24 -5.79 30.14
N VAL A 24 -4.57 -4.51 30.30
CA VAL A 24 -4.34 -3.46 29.31
C VAL A 24 -3.34 -2.45 29.84
N VAL A 25 -2.48 -1.93 28.99
CA VAL A 25 -1.58 -0.82 29.34
C VAL A 25 -2.27 0.48 28.98
N LEU A 26 -2.42 1.37 29.95
CA LEU A 26 -3.13 2.63 29.78
C LEU A 26 -2.22 3.65 29.04
N PRO A 27 -2.59 4.14 27.86
CA PRO A 27 -1.70 4.95 27.02
C PRO A 27 -1.34 6.31 27.62
N TRP A 28 -2.16 6.84 28.52
CA TRP A 28 -1.94 8.13 29.18
C TRP A 28 -1.09 8.03 30.47
N SER A 29 -0.91 6.84 31.06
CA SER A 29 -0.15 6.68 32.31
C SER A 29 0.96 5.64 32.25
N GLY A 30 0.96 4.75 31.25
CA GLY A 30 1.90 3.63 31.14
C GLY A 30 1.66 2.50 32.15
N HIS A 31 0.70 2.65 33.08
CA HIS A 31 0.36 1.62 34.05
C HIS A 31 -0.50 0.51 33.43
N ALA A 32 -0.29 -0.72 33.89
CA ALA A 32 -1.13 -1.85 33.55
C ALA A 32 -2.38 -1.88 34.43
N ALA A 33 -3.55 -2.03 33.82
CA ALA A 33 -4.84 -2.17 34.49
C ALA A 33 -5.53 -3.46 34.07
N THR A 34 -6.23 -4.09 35.00
CA THR A 34 -7.00 -5.31 34.74
C THR A 34 -8.45 -4.96 34.37
N VAL A 35 -8.87 -5.38 33.18
CA VAL A 35 -10.22 -5.18 32.63
C VAL A 35 -10.95 -6.51 32.64
N ARG A 36 -12.10 -6.55 33.30
CA ARG A 36 -12.99 -7.70 33.30
C ARG A 36 -14.04 -7.49 32.21
N VAL A 37 -14.04 -8.38 31.21
CA VAL A 37 -14.97 -8.37 30.09
C VAL A 37 -16.08 -9.39 30.37
N PRO A 38 -17.35 -8.94 30.53
CA PRO A 38 -18.47 -9.85 30.74
C PRO A 38 -18.70 -10.80 29.57
N ALA A 39 -19.20 -12.01 29.84
CA ALA A 39 -19.63 -12.94 28.81
C ALA A 39 -20.75 -12.30 27.94
N GLY A 40 -20.70 -12.49 26.63
CA GLY A 40 -21.66 -11.93 25.68
C GLY A 40 -21.43 -10.46 25.32
N THR A 41 -20.25 -9.90 25.62
CA THR A 41 -19.88 -8.55 25.22
C THR A 41 -19.84 -8.42 23.69
N VAL A 42 -20.58 -7.49 23.11
CA VAL A 42 -20.66 -7.30 21.65
C VAL A 42 -19.61 -6.31 21.13
N ASP A 43 -19.28 -6.40 19.84
CA ASP A 43 -18.37 -5.44 19.18
C ASP A 43 -18.85 -4.00 19.37
N GLY A 44 -17.93 -3.09 19.70
CA GLY A 44 -18.23 -1.69 19.98
C GLY A 44 -18.73 -1.41 21.41
N SER A 45 -18.87 -2.43 22.27
CA SER A 45 -19.21 -2.22 23.69
C SER A 45 -18.18 -1.32 24.38
N MET A 46 -18.65 -0.43 25.25
CA MET A 46 -17.80 0.48 26.01
C MET A 46 -17.76 0.05 27.49
N LEU A 47 -16.58 -0.34 27.97
CA LEU A 47 -16.36 -0.69 29.37
C LEU A 47 -15.75 0.50 30.10
N ARG A 48 -16.39 0.94 31.19
CA ARG A 48 -15.89 2.04 32.03
C ARG A 48 -14.82 1.54 32.98
N LEU A 49 -13.70 2.24 33.03
CA LEU A 49 -12.59 2.06 33.97
C LEU A 49 -12.59 3.24 34.96
N PRO A 50 -13.23 3.10 36.13
CA PRO A 50 -13.43 4.22 37.05
C PRO A 50 -12.10 4.72 37.63
N GLY A 51 -11.86 6.03 37.56
CA GLY A 51 -10.66 6.68 38.11
C GLY A 51 -9.34 6.34 37.43
N LEU A 52 -9.38 5.68 36.26
CA LEU A 52 -8.20 5.27 35.49
C LEU A 52 -7.96 6.11 34.24
N GLY A 53 -8.68 7.22 34.05
CA GLY A 53 -8.52 8.16 32.93
C GLY A 53 -7.41 9.18 33.14
N PRO A 54 -7.16 10.04 32.13
CA PRO A 54 -6.20 11.14 32.25
C PRO A 54 -6.63 12.10 33.38
N ALA A 55 -5.64 12.74 34.02
CA ALA A 55 -5.92 13.74 35.04
C ALA A 55 -6.66 14.94 34.42
N GLY A 56 -7.71 15.41 35.10
CA GLY A 56 -8.41 16.61 34.70
C GLY A 56 -7.58 17.88 34.85
N PRO A 57 -8.06 19.03 34.34
CA PRO A 57 -7.39 20.33 34.50
C PRO A 57 -7.15 20.73 35.97
N ASP A 58 -7.91 20.14 36.89
CA ASP A 58 -7.85 20.31 38.34
C ASP A 58 -7.01 19.22 39.05
N GLY A 59 -6.39 18.30 38.30
CA GLY A 59 -5.61 17.17 38.82
C GLY A 59 -6.44 16.00 39.33
N SER A 60 -7.78 16.03 39.20
CA SER A 60 -8.64 14.92 39.62
C SER A 60 -8.54 13.71 38.68
N PRO A 61 -8.57 12.46 39.18
CA PRO A 61 -8.61 11.28 38.33
C PRO A 61 -9.94 11.19 37.59
N GLN A 62 -9.92 11.21 36.26
CA GLN A 62 -11.13 10.98 35.45
C GLN A 62 -11.35 9.49 35.19
N ASP A 63 -12.48 9.15 34.59
CA ASP A 63 -12.71 7.79 34.12
C ASP A 63 -12.10 7.59 32.74
N ALA A 64 -11.70 6.35 32.48
CA ALA A 64 -11.33 5.89 31.14
C ALA A 64 -12.41 4.97 30.57
N TYR A 65 -12.39 4.83 29.25
CA TYR A 65 -13.25 3.90 28.56
C TYR A 65 -12.45 2.92 27.72
N VAL A 66 -12.87 1.66 27.70
CA VAL A 66 -12.32 0.63 26.82
C VAL A 66 -13.37 0.30 25.79
N ARG A 67 -13.07 0.55 24.52
CA ARG A 67 -13.90 0.09 23.41
C ARG A 67 -13.50 -1.34 23.08
N VAL A 68 -14.42 -2.26 23.24
CA VAL A 68 -14.21 -3.66 22.88
C VAL A 68 -14.32 -3.79 21.37
N ARG A 69 -13.31 -4.40 20.76
CA ARG A 69 -13.32 -4.84 19.37
C ARG A 69 -13.20 -6.34 19.35
N VAL A 70 -14.21 -7.01 18.80
CA VAL A 70 -14.21 -8.46 18.68
C VAL A 70 -13.67 -8.81 17.30
N ASN A 71 -12.51 -9.46 17.26
CA ASN A 71 -11.94 -9.98 16.03
C ASN A 71 -12.75 -11.19 15.58
N ALA A 72 -13.68 -10.98 14.65
CA ALA A 72 -14.32 -12.07 13.95
C ALA A 72 -13.28 -12.77 13.07
N THR A 73 -13.20 -14.11 13.14
CA THR A 73 -12.45 -14.89 12.15
C THR A 73 -13.08 -14.63 10.77
N PRO A 74 -12.32 -14.15 9.77
CA PRO A 74 -12.87 -13.72 8.48
C PRO A 74 -13.55 -14.83 7.68
N ALA A 75 -13.39 -16.10 8.09
CA ALA A 75 -13.80 -17.22 7.30
C ALA A 75 -14.20 -18.47 8.09
N GLN A 76 -14.94 -19.35 7.41
CA GLN A 76 -15.36 -20.65 7.90
C GLN A 76 -15.11 -21.70 6.81
N PHE A 77 -14.45 -22.80 7.16
CA PHE A 77 -14.52 -24.02 6.39
C PHE A 77 -15.89 -24.64 6.65
N GLY A 78 -16.63 -24.94 5.58
CA GLY A 78 -17.88 -25.71 5.70
C GLY A 78 -17.65 -27.05 6.42
N PRO A 79 -18.72 -27.82 6.70
CA PRO A 79 -18.60 -29.15 7.28
C PRO A 79 -17.60 -30.02 6.50
N PRO A 80 -17.03 -31.07 7.13
CA PRO A 80 -16.06 -31.98 6.51
C PRO A 80 -16.49 -32.37 5.10
N PRO A 81 -15.53 -32.56 4.19
CA PRO A 81 -15.80 -32.57 2.76
C PRO A 81 -16.90 -33.55 2.42
N GLN A 82 -17.96 -33.05 1.79
CA GLN A 82 -19.00 -33.90 1.26
C GLN A 82 -18.42 -34.67 0.08
N PHE A 83 -18.45 -35.99 0.18
CA PHE A 83 -18.07 -36.89 -0.89
C PHE A 83 -19.12 -36.84 -2.00
N GLY A 84 -18.85 -36.08 -3.06
CA GLY A 84 -19.75 -35.99 -4.21
C GLY A 84 -19.72 -37.28 -5.05
N PRO A 85 -20.85 -37.73 -5.63
CA PRO A 85 -20.83 -38.82 -6.60
C PRO A 85 -20.05 -38.39 -7.85
N LEU A 86 -19.29 -39.32 -8.45
CA LEU A 86 -18.53 -39.05 -9.67
C LEU A 86 -19.45 -38.50 -10.78
N PRO A 87 -18.96 -37.53 -11.59
CA PRO A 87 -19.65 -37.19 -12.84
C PRO A 87 -19.85 -38.49 -13.63
N GLY A 88 -21.08 -38.74 -14.06
CA GLY A 88 -21.38 -39.88 -14.93
C GLY A 88 -20.47 -39.86 -16.17
N PRO A 89 -20.21 -41.03 -16.80
CA PRO A 89 -19.46 -41.08 -18.04
C PRO A 89 -20.06 -40.07 -19.03
N PRO A 90 -19.24 -39.36 -19.82
CA PRO A 90 -19.75 -38.41 -20.80
C PRO A 90 -20.75 -39.16 -21.68
N GLN A 91 -22.02 -38.74 -21.60
CA GLN A 91 -23.08 -39.25 -22.47
C GLN A 91 -22.68 -38.84 -23.89
N HIS A 92 -22.02 -39.73 -24.60
CA HIS A 92 -21.84 -39.60 -26.03
C HIS A 92 -23.23 -39.79 -26.63
N GLY A 93 -23.95 -38.67 -26.80
CA GLY A 93 -24.99 -38.63 -27.80
C GLY A 93 -24.39 -39.06 -29.14
N PRO A 94 -25.17 -39.69 -30.03
CA PRO A 94 -24.66 -40.12 -31.32
C PRO A 94 -23.98 -38.94 -32.02
N PRO A 95 -22.85 -39.17 -32.71
CA PRO A 95 -22.04 -38.10 -33.27
C PRO A 95 -22.91 -37.26 -34.21
N VAL A 96 -23.14 -36.00 -33.83
CA VAL A 96 -23.65 -35.01 -34.76
C VAL A 96 -22.50 -34.73 -35.71
N LEU A 97 -22.59 -35.23 -36.94
CA LEU A 97 -21.71 -34.87 -38.04
C LEU A 97 -21.75 -33.35 -38.21
N ALA A 98 -20.71 -32.68 -37.75
CA ALA A 98 -20.53 -31.26 -38.03
C ALA A 98 -20.27 -31.08 -39.53
N PRO A 99 -20.90 -30.10 -40.21
CA PRO A 99 -20.60 -29.82 -41.59
C PRO A 99 -19.15 -29.34 -41.73
N ALA A 100 -18.45 -29.87 -42.73
CA ALA A 100 -17.05 -29.58 -43.02
C ALA A 100 -16.84 -28.08 -43.24
N GLN A 101 -15.97 -27.46 -42.43
CA GLN A 101 -15.49 -26.09 -42.68
C GLN A 101 -14.25 -26.12 -43.58
N PRO A 102 -14.16 -25.25 -44.60
CA PRO A 102 -13.01 -25.22 -45.50
C PRO A 102 -11.76 -24.63 -44.82
N ALA A 103 -10.62 -25.27 -45.09
CA ALA A 103 -9.32 -24.92 -44.54
C ALA A 103 -8.84 -23.53 -44.99
N ARG A 104 -8.69 -22.59 -44.05
CA ARG A 104 -7.96 -21.34 -44.28
C ARG A 104 -6.47 -21.53 -44.00
N ARG A 105 -5.66 -21.52 -45.07
CA ARG A 105 -4.19 -21.37 -45.01
C ARG A 105 -3.84 -20.09 -44.26
N ARG A 106 -3.04 -20.20 -43.19
CA ARG A 106 -2.39 -19.06 -42.53
C ARG A 106 -0.94 -18.97 -43.02
N THR A 107 -0.65 -17.96 -43.81
CA THR A 107 0.70 -17.50 -44.15
C THR A 107 1.35 -16.88 -42.91
N VAL A 108 2.52 -17.37 -42.54
CA VAL A 108 3.34 -16.86 -41.43
C VAL A 108 4.34 -15.87 -42.02
N LEU A 109 4.22 -14.59 -41.69
CA LEU A 109 5.22 -13.56 -41.96
C LEU A 109 6.13 -13.44 -40.73
N VAL A 110 7.41 -13.76 -40.93
CA VAL A 110 8.49 -13.59 -39.94
C VAL A 110 9.07 -12.20 -40.14
N ALA A 111 8.94 -11.32 -39.14
CA ALA A 111 9.62 -10.04 -39.08
C ALA A 111 10.64 -10.08 -37.94
N ALA A 112 11.93 -10.02 -38.31
CA ALA A 112 13.05 -9.96 -37.38
C ALA A 112 13.20 -8.53 -36.85
N ALA A 113 13.24 -8.37 -35.53
CA ALA A 113 13.51 -7.11 -34.85
C ALA A 113 15.02 -6.99 -34.54
N ALA A 114 15.63 -5.90 -34.97
CA ALA A 114 17.02 -5.55 -34.70
C ALA A 114 17.21 -5.07 -33.26
N VAL A 115 18.25 -5.56 -32.60
CA VAL A 115 18.69 -5.18 -31.25
C VAL A 115 19.70 -4.04 -31.38
N VAL A 116 19.43 -2.90 -30.75
CA VAL A 116 20.40 -1.82 -30.54
C VAL A 116 20.73 -1.78 -29.05
N ALA A 117 21.98 -2.10 -28.73
CA ALA A 117 22.56 -2.00 -27.39
C ALA A 117 23.13 -0.58 -27.20
N VAL A 118 22.73 0.10 -26.12
CA VAL A 118 23.36 1.35 -25.67
C VAL A 118 23.97 1.12 -24.29
N LEU A 119 25.29 1.26 -24.25
CA LEU A 119 26.16 1.17 -23.07
C LEU A 119 25.96 2.39 -22.16
N VAL A 120 25.74 2.12 -20.87
CA VAL A 120 25.73 3.08 -19.77
C VAL A 120 27.16 3.14 -19.22
N CYS A 121 27.81 4.31 -19.31
CA CYS A 121 29.05 4.60 -18.58
C CYS A 121 28.72 5.47 -17.36
N CYS A 122 28.97 4.91 -16.18
CA CYS A 122 29.00 5.59 -14.89
C CYS A 122 30.28 6.46 -14.77
N GLY A 123 30.19 7.56 -14.04
CA GLY A 123 31.38 8.27 -13.57
C GLY A 123 31.06 9.58 -12.85
N LEU A 124 30.85 9.52 -11.54
CA LEU A 124 31.14 10.63 -10.62
C LEU A 124 31.74 10.04 -9.34
N PRO A 125 32.87 10.57 -8.83
CA PRO A 125 33.47 10.10 -7.60
C PRO A 125 32.90 10.84 -6.38
N LEU A 126 32.52 10.06 -5.37
CA LEU A 126 32.43 10.47 -3.97
C LEU A 126 33.85 10.55 -3.39
N ALA A 127 34.18 11.63 -2.70
CA ALA A 127 35.29 11.68 -1.77
C ALA A 127 34.75 11.97 -0.37
N PHE A 128 35.01 11.04 0.55
CA PHE A 128 34.82 11.13 1.99
C PHE A 128 36.14 10.75 2.66
N PHE A 129 36.25 11.09 3.95
CA PHE A 129 37.31 10.83 4.94
C PHE A 129 38.38 11.94 5.07
N LEU A 130 38.87 12.32 6.26
CA LEU A 130 38.52 12.19 7.69
C LEU A 130 39.55 13.03 8.47
N ASP A 131 39.22 13.34 9.72
CA ASP A 131 40.11 13.50 10.90
C ASP A 131 40.98 14.75 11.11
N GLY A 132 40.99 15.20 12.37
CA GLY A 132 41.90 16.16 12.96
C GLY A 132 41.36 16.91 14.18
N ASP A 133 41.00 16.19 15.25
CA ASP A 133 40.92 16.73 16.62
C ASP A 133 42.34 16.85 17.19
N ASP A 134 42.67 17.95 17.89
CA ASP A 134 43.55 17.97 19.07
C ASP A 134 43.56 19.36 19.75
N GLU A 135 43.80 19.32 21.06
CA GLU A 135 43.39 20.25 22.12
C GLU A 135 44.33 21.45 22.42
N ASP A 136 43.81 22.38 23.25
CA ASP A 136 44.45 23.00 24.44
C ASP A 136 44.45 24.54 24.56
N GLY A 137 43.84 25.02 25.66
CA GLY A 137 44.60 25.76 26.68
C GLY A 137 44.62 27.30 26.73
N ALA A 138 43.67 27.86 27.49
CA ALA A 138 43.82 28.93 28.51
C ALA A 138 43.80 30.45 28.13
N PRO A 139 43.39 31.33 29.09
CA PRO A 139 42.76 32.63 28.80
C PRO A 139 43.70 33.84 29.00
N VAL A 140 43.43 34.93 28.28
CA VAL A 140 44.04 36.24 28.57
C VAL A 140 43.00 37.36 28.59
N ALA A 141 43.13 38.20 29.61
CA ALA A 141 42.23 39.30 29.95
C ALA A 141 42.41 40.54 29.06
N GLY A 142 41.28 41.14 28.70
CA GLY A 142 41.02 42.57 28.76
C GLY A 142 41.86 43.54 27.91
N VAL A 143 41.30 43.98 26.77
CA VAL A 143 41.39 45.38 26.33
C VAL A 143 40.05 45.79 25.70
N ARG A 144 39.46 46.86 26.23
CA ARG A 144 38.33 47.58 25.63
C ARG A 144 38.88 48.40 24.46
N SER A 145 38.56 48.00 23.22
CA SER A 145 38.77 48.81 22.03
C SER A 145 37.46 48.84 21.24
N GLY A 146 37.01 50.06 20.90
CA GLY A 146 35.71 50.32 20.31
C GLY A 146 35.44 49.49 19.06
N ALA A 147 34.21 48.99 18.97
CA ALA A 147 33.70 48.30 17.80
C ALA A 147 33.75 49.24 16.58
N PRO A 148 34.42 48.86 15.47
CA PRO A 148 34.06 49.43 14.19
C PRO A 148 32.67 48.90 13.83
N SER A 149 31.78 49.81 13.46
CA SER A 149 30.47 49.52 12.88
C SER A 149 30.63 48.46 11.79
N VAL A 150 30.12 47.25 12.03
CA VAL A 150 30.03 46.20 11.01
C VAL A 150 29.12 46.76 9.92
N ALA A 151 29.72 47.17 8.79
CA ALA A 151 28.97 47.47 7.59
C ALA A 151 28.11 46.24 7.24
N PRO A 152 26.85 46.41 6.83
CA PRO A 152 26.03 45.27 6.43
C PRO A 152 26.79 44.45 5.37
N SER A 153 26.94 43.15 5.63
CA SER A 153 27.44 42.19 4.63
C SER A 153 26.72 42.45 3.30
N PRO A 154 27.42 42.43 2.15
CA PRO A 154 26.76 42.57 0.87
C PRO A 154 25.73 41.43 0.77
N SER A 155 24.45 41.79 0.70
CA SER A 155 23.39 40.86 0.29
C SER A 155 23.89 40.11 -0.94
N ALA A 156 23.93 38.78 -0.86
CA ALA A 156 24.37 37.95 -1.96
C ALA A 156 23.62 38.38 -3.23
N ALA A 157 24.37 38.65 -4.31
CA ALA A 157 23.75 39.07 -5.56
C ALA A 157 22.80 37.97 -6.05
N PRO A 158 21.60 38.33 -6.54
CA PRO A 158 20.64 37.34 -7.03
C PRO A 158 21.26 36.54 -8.18
N MET A 159 20.92 35.25 -8.25
CA MET A 159 21.38 34.40 -9.34
C MET A 159 20.94 34.96 -10.69
N THR A 160 21.74 34.73 -11.72
CA THR A 160 21.32 35.10 -13.08
C THR A 160 20.12 34.24 -13.51
N PRO A 161 19.25 34.75 -14.41
CA PRO A 161 18.12 33.98 -14.91
C PRO A 161 18.51 32.58 -15.43
N ASP A 162 19.59 32.45 -16.19
CA ASP A 162 20.03 31.18 -16.77
C ASP A 162 20.52 30.18 -15.71
N GLN A 163 21.21 30.67 -14.69
CA GLN A 163 21.59 29.84 -13.54
C GLN A 163 20.34 29.36 -12.79
N TYR A 164 19.38 30.24 -12.56
CA TYR A 164 18.13 29.88 -11.87
C TYR A 164 17.34 28.82 -12.65
N GLN A 165 17.20 28.95 -13.98
CA GLN A 165 16.54 27.92 -14.80
C GLN A 165 17.28 26.56 -14.75
N THR A 166 18.61 26.57 -14.61
CA THR A 166 19.40 25.34 -14.48
C THR A 166 19.09 24.60 -13.18
N VAL A 167 18.95 25.35 -12.07
CA VAL A 167 18.54 24.78 -10.77
C VAL A 167 17.15 24.16 -10.88
N LEU A 168 16.17 24.90 -11.41
CA LEU A 168 14.80 24.38 -11.60
C LEU A 168 14.77 23.11 -12.46
N THR A 169 15.58 23.07 -13.52
CA THR A 169 15.68 21.89 -14.40
C THR A 169 16.25 20.68 -13.67
N SER A 170 17.26 20.89 -12.80
CA SER A 170 17.83 19.82 -11.99
C SER A 170 16.80 19.24 -11.01
N THR A 171 16.05 20.11 -10.34
CA THR A 171 14.94 19.73 -9.46
C THR A 171 13.89 18.91 -10.21
N ASP A 172 13.47 19.37 -11.39
CA ASP A 172 12.51 18.66 -12.23
C ASP A 172 13.00 17.24 -12.59
N GLN A 173 14.27 17.10 -12.96
CA GLN A 173 14.85 15.79 -13.33
C GLN A 173 14.90 14.82 -12.15
N ALA A 174 15.31 15.30 -10.97
CA ALA A 174 15.39 14.50 -9.76
C ALA A 174 14.00 13.97 -9.36
N LEU A 175 13.02 14.85 -9.27
CA LEU A 175 11.65 14.50 -8.87
C LEU A 175 10.94 13.64 -9.93
N THR A 176 11.14 13.92 -11.22
CA THR A 176 10.58 13.09 -12.30
C THR A 176 11.07 11.66 -12.20
N THR A 177 12.35 11.45 -11.85
CA THR A 177 12.93 10.11 -11.68
C THR A 177 12.32 9.38 -10.49
N GLY A 178 12.11 10.07 -9.37
CA GLY A 178 11.43 9.51 -8.20
C GLY A 178 9.97 9.13 -8.50
N PHE A 179 9.21 9.99 -9.18
CA PHE A 179 7.83 9.68 -9.60
C PHE A 179 7.76 8.50 -10.59
N ARG A 180 8.73 8.38 -11.52
CA ARG A 180 8.83 7.20 -12.40
C ARG A 180 9.08 5.91 -11.62
N THR A 181 9.94 5.96 -10.60
CA THR A 181 10.22 4.83 -9.72
C THR A 181 8.97 4.44 -8.92
N LEU A 182 8.27 5.43 -8.36
CA LEU A 182 7.01 5.21 -7.66
C LEU A 182 5.96 4.56 -8.58
N ALA A 183 5.78 5.08 -9.79
CA ALA A 183 4.85 4.54 -10.78
C ALA A 183 5.15 3.08 -11.17
N ALA A 184 6.42 2.67 -11.13
CA ALA A 184 6.87 1.34 -11.48
C ALA A 184 6.71 0.30 -10.36
N ALA A 185 6.41 0.73 -9.13
CA ALA A 185 6.27 -0.16 -7.98
C ALA A 185 5.13 -1.17 -8.15
N LYS A 186 5.40 -2.44 -7.82
CA LYS A 186 4.47 -3.56 -8.04
C LYS A 186 4.00 -4.26 -6.76
N SER A 187 4.43 -3.78 -5.60
CA SER A 187 3.98 -4.27 -4.30
C SER A 187 3.79 -3.12 -3.31
N PRO A 188 2.99 -3.30 -2.25
CA PRO A 188 2.83 -2.28 -1.21
C PRO A 188 4.15 -1.86 -0.57
N THR A 189 5.08 -2.79 -0.37
CA THR A 189 6.43 -2.49 0.15
C THR A 189 7.20 -1.64 -0.84
N ALA A 190 7.23 -2.02 -2.12
CA ALA A 190 7.89 -1.23 -3.16
C ALA A 190 7.30 0.18 -3.30
N VAL A 191 5.98 0.33 -3.14
CA VAL A 191 5.30 1.63 -3.13
C VAL A 191 5.78 2.47 -1.95
N ARG A 192 5.78 1.91 -0.73
CA ARG A 192 6.21 2.63 0.47
C ARG A 192 7.68 3.05 0.37
N THR A 193 8.56 2.16 -0.07
CA THR A 193 9.98 2.46 -0.27
C THR A 193 10.18 3.55 -1.32
N ALA A 194 9.51 3.44 -2.48
CA ALA A 194 9.63 4.44 -3.53
C ALA A 194 9.08 5.82 -3.11
N ALA A 195 7.96 5.84 -2.36
CA ALA A 195 7.38 7.06 -1.82
C ALA A 195 8.31 7.71 -0.78
N SER A 196 8.89 6.92 0.13
CA SER A 196 9.88 7.42 1.11
C SER A 196 11.12 8.00 0.43
N ASN A 197 11.67 7.32 -0.58
CA ASN A 197 12.83 7.81 -1.32
C ASN A 197 12.51 9.10 -2.10
N LEU A 198 11.31 9.19 -2.68
CA LEU A 198 10.84 10.39 -3.35
C LEU A 198 10.61 11.54 -2.35
N ALA A 199 10.10 11.26 -1.15
CA ALA A 199 9.96 12.25 -0.08
C ALA A 199 11.32 12.82 0.35
N THR A 200 12.33 11.95 0.55
CA THR A 200 13.71 12.38 0.82
C THR A 200 14.25 13.25 -0.32
N THR A 201 14.02 12.85 -1.58
CA THR A 201 14.43 13.64 -2.75
C THR A 201 13.76 15.01 -2.76
N ALA A 202 12.46 15.08 -2.46
CA ALA A 202 11.73 16.34 -2.35
C ALA A 202 12.29 17.24 -1.24
N GLY A 203 12.58 16.69 -0.06
CA GLY A 203 13.23 17.43 1.03
C GLY A 203 14.62 17.96 0.67
N THR A 204 15.43 17.17 -0.05
CA THR A 204 16.74 17.64 -0.54
C THR A 204 16.58 18.76 -1.58
N GLN A 205 15.61 18.67 -2.49
CA GLN A 205 15.36 19.71 -3.48
C GLN A 205 14.76 20.98 -2.88
N HIS A 206 13.91 20.82 -1.86
CA HIS A 206 13.42 21.93 -1.04
C HIS A 206 14.59 22.72 -0.44
N GLN A 207 15.51 22.04 0.28
CA GLN A 207 16.69 22.71 0.87
C GLN A 207 17.58 23.36 -0.19
N ALA A 208 17.83 22.67 -1.31
CA ALA A 208 18.64 23.22 -2.39
C ALA A 208 18.03 24.45 -3.06
N LEU A 209 16.69 24.59 -3.06
CA LEU A 209 16.00 25.77 -3.56
C LEU A 209 15.94 26.88 -2.50
N ASP A 210 15.74 26.56 -1.23
CA ASP A 210 15.74 27.53 -0.12
C ASP A 210 17.10 28.28 -0.01
N ASP A 211 18.20 27.61 -0.31
CA ASP A 211 19.54 28.20 -0.34
C ASP A 211 19.80 29.14 -1.55
N VAL A 212 18.85 29.23 -2.50
CA VAL A 212 18.99 30.03 -3.72
C VAL A 212 18.38 31.43 -3.54
N VAL A 213 19.11 32.46 -3.98
CA VAL A 213 18.54 33.81 -4.14
C VAL A 213 18.03 33.97 -5.59
N PRO A 214 16.72 33.85 -5.85
CA PRO A 214 16.17 33.92 -7.21
C PRO A 214 16.21 35.35 -7.78
N PRO A 215 16.02 35.51 -9.10
CA PRO A 215 15.76 36.83 -9.69
C PRO A 215 14.56 37.51 -9.03
N ALA A 216 14.67 38.82 -8.77
CA ALA A 216 13.65 39.57 -8.03
C ALA A 216 12.24 39.50 -8.65
N SER A 217 12.13 39.33 -9.98
CA SER A 217 10.85 39.18 -10.69
C SER A 217 10.07 37.94 -10.30
N VAL A 218 10.73 36.92 -9.73
CA VAL A 218 10.12 35.62 -9.44
C VAL A 218 10.25 35.18 -7.98
N ALA A 219 10.76 36.03 -7.08
CA ALA A 219 11.03 35.69 -5.68
C ALA A 219 9.79 35.12 -4.95
N THR A 220 8.64 35.78 -5.02
CA THR A 220 7.41 35.28 -4.37
C THR A 220 6.94 33.93 -4.94
N ALA A 221 7.09 33.72 -6.26
CA ALA A 221 6.70 32.47 -6.90
C ALA A 221 7.70 31.33 -6.57
N HIS A 222 8.96 31.68 -6.32
CA HIS A 222 9.98 30.77 -5.81
C HIS A 222 9.66 30.32 -4.38
N ASP A 223 9.37 31.23 -3.46
CA ASP A 223 9.02 30.89 -2.07
C ASP A 223 7.80 29.94 -2.03
N THR A 224 6.79 30.21 -2.87
CA THR A 224 5.61 29.33 -2.99
C THR A 224 5.98 27.93 -3.52
N LEU A 225 6.97 27.81 -4.39
CA LEU A 225 7.47 26.51 -4.88
C LEU A 225 8.20 25.76 -3.78
N VAL A 226 9.03 26.45 -2.99
CA VAL A 226 9.76 25.88 -1.86
C VAL A 226 8.76 25.30 -0.86
N ASP A 227 7.80 26.10 -0.37
CA ASP A 227 6.75 25.64 0.54
C ASP A 227 5.99 24.41 -0.01
N ALA A 228 5.61 24.46 -1.29
CA ALA A 228 4.86 23.37 -1.92
C ALA A 228 5.68 22.06 -2.06
N LEU A 229 7.02 22.14 -2.11
CA LEU A 229 7.89 20.97 -2.12
C LEU A 229 8.00 20.31 -0.73
N ASP A 230 8.00 21.10 0.34
CA ASP A 230 7.94 20.58 1.71
C ASP A 230 6.59 19.89 1.96
N ASP A 231 5.49 20.53 1.57
CA ASP A 231 4.15 19.95 1.62
C ASP A 231 4.06 18.63 0.84
N LEU A 232 4.72 18.55 -0.33
CA LEU A 232 4.80 17.31 -1.10
C LEU A 232 5.59 16.22 -0.36
N ALA A 233 6.75 16.56 0.22
CA ALA A 233 7.55 15.62 0.99
C ALA A 233 6.72 15.03 2.14
N ALA A 234 5.97 15.88 2.87
CA ALA A 234 5.05 15.43 3.91
C ALA A 234 3.94 14.52 3.34
N ALA A 235 3.26 14.92 2.26
CA ALA A 235 2.20 14.13 1.63
C ALA A 235 2.68 12.73 1.17
N LEU A 236 3.93 12.63 0.70
CA LEU A 236 4.53 11.38 0.25
C LEU A 236 4.80 10.40 1.41
N THR A 237 5.15 10.89 2.60
CA THR A 237 5.33 10.00 3.79
C THR A 237 4.01 9.33 4.20
N GLY A 238 2.87 9.98 3.95
CA GLY A 238 1.54 9.40 4.12
C GLY A 238 1.11 8.43 3.02
N THR A 239 1.89 8.30 1.94
CA THR A 239 1.51 7.46 0.79
C THR A 239 1.80 5.99 1.08
N GLY A 240 0.72 5.21 1.27
CA GLY A 240 0.81 3.77 1.57
C GLY A 240 0.67 3.44 3.06
N THR A 241 0.43 4.44 3.91
CA THR A 241 0.02 4.30 5.31
C THR A 241 -1.52 4.46 5.42
N GLY A 242 -2.12 3.89 6.47
CA GLY A 242 -3.57 3.87 6.68
C GLY A 242 -4.31 2.63 6.12
N THR A 243 -5.55 2.42 6.58
CA THR A 243 -6.39 1.24 6.24
C THR A 243 -7.36 1.49 5.09
N SER A 244 -7.66 2.74 4.76
CA SER A 244 -8.59 3.11 3.69
C SER A 244 -7.91 4.05 2.69
N GLY A 245 -8.08 3.79 1.39
CA GLY A 245 -7.39 4.50 0.31
C GLY A 245 -5.92 4.13 0.14
N ARG A 246 -5.46 3.00 0.71
CA ARG A 246 -4.05 2.59 0.66
C ARG A 246 -3.67 2.19 -0.76
N ALA A 247 -2.59 2.75 -1.29
CA ALA A 247 -2.05 2.34 -2.59
C ALA A 247 -1.20 1.06 -2.45
N CYS A 248 -1.51 0.08 -3.30
CA CYS A 248 -0.82 -1.21 -3.34
C CYS A 248 0.09 -1.37 -4.55
N LEU A 249 -0.18 -0.57 -5.60
CA LEU A 249 0.61 -0.50 -6.83
C LEU A 249 0.97 0.95 -7.12
N GLY A 250 2.10 1.12 -7.81
CA GLY A 250 2.66 2.42 -8.19
C GLY A 250 1.67 3.38 -8.86
N PRO A 251 0.89 2.95 -9.87
CA PRO A 251 -0.07 3.83 -10.53
C PRO A 251 -1.15 4.38 -9.58
N ALA A 252 -1.60 3.59 -8.60
CA ALA A 252 -2.56 4.06 -7.61
C ALA A 252 -1.91 5.02 -6.60
N ALA A 253 -0.63 4.82 -6.26
CA ALA A 253 0.11 5.73 -5.39
C ALA A 253 0.30 7.10 -6.06
N VAL A 254 0.72 7.11 -7.33
CA VAL A 254 0.82 8.34 -8.13
C VAL A 254 -0.53 9.04 -8.26
N ALA A 255 -1.61 8.28 -8.51
CA ALA A 255 -2.95 8.85 -8.57
C ALA A 255 -3.38 9.48 -7.22
N ARG A 256 -3.06 8.84 -6.09
CA ARG A 256 -3.30 9.40 -4.75
C ARG A 256 -2.56 10.71 -4.56
N VAL A 257 -1.24 10.73 -4.75
CA VAL A 257 -0.40 11.93 -4.62
C VAL A 257 -0.90 13.04 -5.54
N SER A 258 -1.35 12.72 -6.76
CA SER A 258 -1.86 13.70 -7.71
C SER A 258 -3.12 14.45 -7.26
N ARG A 259 -3.82 13.95 -6.24
CA ARG A 259 -5.05 14.55 -5.69
C ARG A 259 -4.83 15.20 -4.32
N GLU A 260 -3.62 15.13 -3.78
CA GLU A 260 -3.28 15.81 -2.54
C GLU A 260 -3.18 17.32 -2.81
N THR A 261 -3.55 18.13 -1.82
CA THR A 261 -3.46 19.60 -1.91
C THR A 261 -2.05 20.07 -2.28
N ALA A 262 -1.01 19.39 -1.78
CA ALA A 262 0.38 19.64 -2.13
C ALA A 262 0.66 19.57 -3.64
N ALA A 263 0.02 18.63 -4.36
CA ALA A 263 0.18 18.52 -5.81
C ALA A 263 -0.52 19.67 -6.54
N ASP A 264 -1.64 20.18 -6.02
CA ASP A 264 -2.31 21.36 -6.58
C ASP A 264 -1.49 22.63 -6.35
N GLN A 265 -0.94 22.80 -5.14
CA GLN A 265 -0.02 23.91 -4.81
C GLN A 265 1.20 23.91 -5.73
N LEU A 266 1.82 22.75 -5.97
CA LEU A 266 2.96 22.64 -6.89
C LEU A 266 2.62 23.03 -8.33
N ARG A 267 1.44 22.62 -8.84
CA ARG A 267 0.99 23.02 -10.19
C ARG A 267 0.76 24.53 -10.26
N ALA A 268 0.18 25.12 -9.21
CA ALA A 268 -0.03 26.56 -9.12
C ALA A 268 1.29 27.33 -9.03
N ALA A 269 2.24 26.88 -8.21
CA ALA A 269 3.57 27.49 -8.08
C ALA A 269 4.36 27.43 -9.39
N ALA A 270 4.32 26.29 -10.09
CA ALA A 270 4.91 26.15 -11.41
C ALA A 270 4.32 27.12 -12.43
N GLN A 271 2.99 27.30 -12.42
CA GLN A 271 2.32 28.28 -13.29
C GLN A 271 2.67 29.73 -12.93
N ALA A 272 2.79 30.05 -11.63
CA ALA A 272 3.22 31.37 -11.18
C ALA A 272 4.65 31.68 -11.66
N LEU A 273 5.59 30.74 -11.51
CA LEU A 273 6.96 30.89 -12.03
C LEU A 273 7.02 31.06 -13.55
N ALA A 274 6.15 30.39 -14.29
CA ALA A 274 6.08 30.52 -15.75
C ALA A 274 5.56 31.90 -16.21
N THR A 275 4.89 32.66 -15.34
CA THR A 275 4.19 33.91 -15.72
C THR A 275 4.65 35.16 -14.95
N ALA A 276 5.42 35.01 -13.88
CA ALA A 276 5.84 36.10 -13.01
C ALA A 276 6.78 37.11 -13.70
N ASP A 277 7.60 36.68 -14.65
CA ASP A 277 8.47 37.56 -15.43
C ASP A 277 7.98 37.68 -16.88
N PRO A 278 7.53 38.87 -17.35
CA PRO A 278 7.02 39.06 -18.70
C PRO A 278 8.10 38.92 -19.78
N THR A 279 9.39 39.02 -19.42
CA THR A 279 10.51 38.90 -20.35
C THR A 279 10.98 37.46 -20.50
N ARG A 280 10.68 36.59 -19.53
CA ARG A 280 11.15 35.20 -19.50
C ARG A 280 10.27 34.27 -18.67
N ALA A 281 9.74 33.23 -19.31
CA ALA A 281 9.02 32.16 -18.61
C ALA A 281 9.98 31.11 -18.04
N TYR A 282 9.91 30.87 -16.73
CA TYR A 282 10.66 29.78 -16.08
C TYR A 282 9.89 28.47 -16.13
N GLN A 283 10.59 27.36 -16.39
CA GLN A 283 9.98 26.04 -16.54
C GLN A 283 10.36 25.15 -15.35
N VAL A 284 9.33 24.62 -14.67
CA VAL A 284 9.43 23.66 -13.56
C VAL A 284 8.07 22.96 -13.40
N GLY A 285 8.02 21.89 -12.62
CA GLY A 285 6.78 21.18 -12.28
C GLY A 285 6.40 20.09 -13.27
N SER A 286 7.25 19.76 -14.25
CA SER A 286 6.98 18.67 -15.20
C SER A 286 6.88 17.30 -14.54
N PHE A 287 7.45 17.15 -13.35
CA PHE A 287 7.35 15.96 -12.51
C PHE A 287 5.98 15.78 -11.85
N VAL A 288 5.21 16.86 -11.67
CA VAL A 288 3.95 16.82 -10.93
C VAL A 288 2.93 16.05 -11.76
N PRO A 289 2.45 14.89 -11.27
CA PRO A 289 1.48 14.11 -12.03
C PRO A 289 0.21 14.93 -12.28
N LYS A 290 -0.49 14.70 -13.39
CA LYS A 290 -1.84 15.28 -13.57
C LYS A 290 -2.81 14.61 -12.61
N GLU A 291 -3.78 15.38 -12.10
CA GLU A 291 -4.82 14.87 -11.23
C GLU A 291 -5.50 13.67 -11.90
N THR A 292 -5.45 12.52 -11.22
CA THR A 292 -5.98 11.26 -11.72
C THR A 292 -6.99 10.69 -10.75
N LYS A 293 -8.23 10.51 -11.21
CA LYS A 293 -9.29 9.89 -10.42
C LYS A 293 -9.03 8.41 -10.19
N ASP A 294 -9.51 7.92 -9.06
CA ASP A 294 -9.41 6.50 -8.73
C ASP A 294 -10.22 5.62 -9.69
N GLY A 295 -9.57 4.58 -10.20
CA GLY A 295 -10.21 3.54 -11.00
C GLY A 295 -11.05 2.59 -10.15
N ASN A 296 -11.95 1.84 -10.80
CA ASN A 296 -12.68 0.73 -10.19
C ASN A 296 -12.79 -0.46 -11.16
N ARG A 297 -11.67 -0.84 -11.78
CA ARG A 297 -11.59 -1.97 -12.70
C ARG A 297 -11.86 -3.27 -11.94
N ARG A 298 -12.62 -4.19 -12.54
CA ARG A 298 -13.00 -5.47 -11.92
C ARG A 298 -13.04 -6.56 -12.98
N LEU A 299 -12.58 -7.78 -12.65
CA LEU A 299 -12.78 -8.95 -13.51
C LEU A 299 -14.20 -9.50 -13.38
N GLY A 300 -14.63 -10.35 -14.31
CA GLY A 300 -15.86 -11.14 -14.13
C GLY A 300 -15.72 -12.11 -12.94
N ASN A 301 -16.81 -12.41 -12.24
CA ASN A 301 -16.80 -13.41 -11.18
C ASN A 301 -16.35 -14.79 -11.72
N GLY A 302 -15.45 -15.47 -11.01
CA GLY A 302 -14.90 -16.75 -11.45
C GLY A 302 -13.79 -16.67 -12.50
N SER A 303 -13.29 -15.47 -12.80
CA SER A 303 -12.20 -15.29 -13.75
C SER A 303 -10.92 -15.92 -13.21
N TYR A 304 -10.34 -16.86 -13.96
CA TYR A 304 -9.07 -17.47 -13.57
C TYR A 304 -7.89 -16.57 -13.94
N VAL A 305 -7.13 -16.13 -12.94
CA VAL A 305 -5.82 -15.49 -13.11
C VAL A 305 -4.76 -16.56 -13.45
N LYS A 306 -4.90 -17.75 -12.84
CA LYS A 306 -4.13 -18.95 -13.16
C LYS A 306 -5.02 -20.17 -12.97
N ARG A 307 -4.95 -21.14 -13.87
CA ARG A 307 -5.77 -22.35 -13.80
C ARG A 307 -4.94 -23.60 -14.00
N THR A 308 -5.09 -24.55 -13.09
CA THR A 308 -4.65 -25.93 -13.28
C THR A 308 -5.83 -26.80 -13.73
N LYS A 309 -5.57 -27.81 -14.57
CA LYS A 309 -6.54 -28.82 -15.03
C LYS A 309 -6.11 -30.19 -14.55
N GLY A 310 -7.04 -31.14 -14.37
CA GLY A 310 -6.72 -32.57 -14.27
C GLY A 310 -6.89 -33.21 -12.90
N GLY A 311 -7.90 -32.80 -12.11
CA GLY A 311 -8.37 -33.49 -10.91
C GLY A 311 -9.90 -33.49 -10.83
N LEU A 312 -10.49 -34.05 -9.76
CA LEU A 312 -11.94 -34.05 -9.52
C LEU A 312 -12.37 -33.20 -8.32
N GLY A 313 -11.42 -32.78 -7.50
CA GLY A 313 -11.67 -31.96 -6.32
C GLY A 313 -12.33 -30.63 -6.65
N GLN A 314 -13.16 -30.15 -5.72
CA GLN A 314 -13.90 -28.89 -5.85
C GLN A 314 -13.72 -28.01 -4.62
N LEU A 315 -13.61 -26.70 -4.85
CA LEU A 315 -13.61 -25.68 -3.80
C LEU A 315 -14.68 -24.65 -4.13
N LYS A 316 -15.79 -24.69 -3.40
CA LYS A 316 -16.80 -23.63 -3.41
C LYS A 316 -16.28 -22.47 -2.55
N ILE A 317 -16.32 -21.27 -3.10
CA ILE A 317 -15.92 -20.04 -2.44
C ILE A 317 -17.16 -19.17 -2.36
N ASP A 318 -17.53 -18.75 -1.17
CA ASP A 318 -18.62 -17.82 -0.92
C ASP A 318 -18.04 -16.51 -0.38
N ASN A 319 -17.98 -15.48 -1.23
CA ASN A 319 -17.31 -14.23 -0.88
C ASN A 319 -18.32 -13.19 -0.36
N GLY A 320 -18.38 -13.01 0.96
CA GLY A 320 -19.19 -11.96 1.60
C GLY A 320 -18.52 -10.59 1.67
N GLY A 321 -17.20 -10.52 1.48
CA GLY A 321 -16.39 -9.31 1.63
C GLY A 321 -16.19 -8.52 0.34
N ALA A 322 -15.05 -7.84 0.24
CA ALA A 322 -14.61 -7.12 -0.97
C ALA A 322 -14.27 -8.10 -2.11
N ASP A 323 -13.96 -7.58 -3.30
CA ASP A 323 -13.44 -8.44 -4.37
C ASP A 323 -12.15 -9.12 -3.91
N ALA A 324 -12.01 -10.40 -4.23
CA ALA A 324 -10.88 -11.21 -3.76
C ALA A 324 -10.31 -12.11 -4.86
N VAL A 325 -9.04 -12.46 -4.71
CA VAL A 325 -8.39 -13.55 -5.45
C VAL A 325 -8.01 -14.65 -4.47
N ILE A 326 -8.57 -15.83 -4.70
CA ILE A 326 -8.22 -17.04 -3.96
C ILE A 326 -7.14 -17.79 -4.70
N SER A 327 -6.02 -17.99 -4.01
CA SER A 327 -4.84 -18.69 -4.50
C SER A 327 -4.71 -20.04 -3.79
N ILE A 328 -4.84 -21.12 -4.56
CA ILE A 328 -4.65 -22.50 -4.12
C ILE A 328 -3.18 -22.85 -4.36
N VAL A 329 -2.43 -23.10 -3.28
CA VAL A 329 -0.96 -23.21 -3.30
C VAL A 329 -0.53 -24.61 -2.91
N ARG A 330 0.33 -25.22 -3.73
CA ARG A 330 0.96 -26.51 -3.44
C ARG A 330 2.46 -26.29 -3.24
N GLY A 331 2.97 -26.61 -2.06
CA GLY A 331 4.33 -26.21 -1.68
C GLY A 331 4.45 -24.69 -1.69
N LYS A 332 5.32 -24.13 -2.55
CA LYS A 332 5.48 -22.67 -2.72
C LYS A 332 4.78 -22.11 -3.96
N THR A 333 4.10 -22.96 -4.74
CA THR A 333 3.57 -22.58 -6.06
C THR A 333 2.06 -22.44 -6.02
N ALA A 334 1.56 -21.24 -6.32
CA ALA A 334 0.14 -21.05 -6.62
C ALA A 334 -0.23 -21.81 -7.91
N VAL A 335 -1.01 -22.88 -7.79
CA VAL A 335 -1.42 -23.72 -8.93
C VAL A 335 -2.72 -23.23 -9.56
N THR A 336 -3.59 -22.61 -8.78
CA THR A 336 -4.84 -22.00 -9.23
C THR A 336 -5.02 -20.67 -8.51
N ARG A 337 -5.38 -19.63 -9.27
CA ARG A 337 -5.74 -18.31 -8.76
C ARG A 337 -7.05 -17.89 -9.42
N VAL A 338 -8.08 -17.64 -8.64
CA VAL A 338 -9.41 -17.27 -9.15
C VAL A 338 -9.89 -15.99 -8.51
N TYR A 339 -10.40 -15.09 -9.35
CA TYR A 339 -11.03 -13.86 -8.92
C TYR A 339 -12.51 -14.11 -8.60
N VAL A 340 -12.94 -13.74 -7.41
CA VAL A 340 -14.31 -13.87 -6.92
C VAL A 340 -14.80 -12.49 -6.50
N ARG A 341 -15.92 -12.05 -7.09
CA ARG A 341 -16.47 -10.73 -6.78
C ARG A 341 -17.04 -10.69 -5.37
N SER A 342 -17.09 -9.50 -4.80
CA SER A 342 -17.85 -9.19 -3.59
C SER A 342 -19.28 -9.69 -3.70
N LYS A 343 -19.79 -10.27 -2.61
CA LYS A 343 -21.14 -10.85 -2.48
C LYS A 343 -21.46 -11.88 -3.57
N SER A 344 -20.46 -12.63 -4.01
CA SER A 344 -20.60 -13.62 -5.07
C SER A 344 -20.00 -14.95 -4.67
N THR A 345 -20.55 -16.02 -5.22
CA THR A 345 -20.05 -17.38 -5.02
C THR A 345 -19.39 -17.88 -6.31
N PHE A 346 -18.35 -18.69 -6.20
CA PHE A 346 -17.76 -19.41 -7.32
C PHE A 346 -17.22 -20.77 -6.90
N THR A 347 -17.34 -21.78 -7.77
CA THR A 347 -16.76 -23.11 -7.51
C THR A 347 -15.59 -23.37 -8.44
N VAL A 348 -14.39 -23.44 -7.86
CA VAL A 348 -13.21 -23.97 -8.52
C VAL A 348 -13.40 -25.46 -8.69
N ARG A 349 -13.29 -25.94 -9.93
CA ARG A 349 -13.39 -27.37 -10.26
C ARG A 349 -12.07 -27.83 -10.86
N GLY A 350 -11.77 -29.11 -10.66
CA GLY A 350 -10.61 -29.74 -11.26
C GLY A 350 -9.35 -29.68 -10.40
N VAL A 351 -9.52 -29.58 -9.08
CA VAL A 351 -8.40 -29.59 -8.13
C VAL A 351 -7.87 -31.02 -8.02
N ARG A 352 -6.56 -31.18 -8.16
CA ARG A 352 -5.90 -32.49 -8.03
C ARG A 352 -5.81 -32.91 -6.58
N ASP A 353 -5.69 -34.21 -6.36
CA ASP A 353 -5.41 -34.76 -5.04
C ASP A 353 -4.09 -34.22 -4.48
N GLY A 354 -4.06 -34.00 -3.18
CA GLY A 354 -2.95 -33.44 -2.42
C GLY A 354 -3.40 -32.40 -1.40
N THR A 355 -2.43 -31.91 -0.64
CA THR A 355 -2.61 -30.88 0.40
C THR A 355 -2.21 -29.52 -0.12
N TYR A 356 -3.01 -28.50 0.19
CA TYR A 356 -2.85 -27.14 -0.32
C TYR A 356 -3.03 -26.11 0.78
N GLN A 357 -2.19 -25.07 0.75
CA GLN A 357 -2.45 -23.86 1.51
C GLN A 357 -3.36 -22.94 0.70
N ILE A 358 -4.30 -22.29 1.37
CA ILE A 358 -5.17 -21.29 0.74
C ILE A 358 -4.71 -19.91 1.16
N PHE A 359 -4.45 -19.07 0.17
CA PHE A 359 -4.13 -17.65 0.34
C PHE A 359 -5.23 -16.80 -0.29
N MET A 360 -5.53 -15.67 0.33
CA MET A 360 -6.49 -14.69 -0.14
C MET A 360 -5.83 -13.33 -0.26
N THR A 361 -6.07 -12.64 -1.37
CA THR A 361 -5.86 -11.19 -1.43
C THR A 361 -7.17 -10.52 -1.80
N SER A 362 -7.52 -9.45 -1.11
CA SER A 362 -8.70 -8.64 -1.38
C SER A 362 -8.28 -7.24 -1.83
N GLY A 363 -9.20 -6.47 -2.40
CA GLY A 363 -8.99 -5.03 -2.61
C GLY A 363 -9.87 -4.41 -3.68
N LYS A 364 -9.44 -3.25 -4.17
CA LYS A 364 -10.15 -2.45 -5.18
C LYS A 364 -9.30 -2.24 -6.43
N ASP A 365 -9.98 -1.96 -7.53
CA ASP A 365 -9.38 -1.62 -8.82
C ASP A 365 -8.33 -2.63 -9.31
N TRP A 366 -8.83 -3.72 -9.86
CA TRP A 366 -8.00 -4.78 -10.41
C TRP A 366 -7.11 -4.30 -11.56
N ASP A 367 -5.80 -4.48 -11.40
CA ASP A 367 -4.82 -4.28 -12.45
C ASP A 367 -4.53 -5.63 -13.14
N ALA A 368 -5.02 -5.78 -14.37
CA ALA A 368 -4.84 -7.02 -15.13
C ALA A 368 -3.38 -7.27 -15.56
N ARG A 369 -2.55 -6.22 -15.70
CA ARG A 369 -1.14 -6.34 -16.07
C ARG A 369 -0.34 -6.86 -14.88
N ASN A 370 -0.56 -6.28 -13.71
CA ASN A 370 0.11 -6.66 -12.46
C ASN A 370 -0.57 -7.84 -11.74
N LYS A 371 -1.76 -8.26 -12.18
CA LYS A 371 -2.56 -9.35 -11.59
C LYS A 371 -2.77 -9.18 -10.07
N ALA A 372 -3.04 -7.95 -9.68
CA ALA A 372 -3.19 -7.52 -8.29
C ALA A 372 -4.22 -6.39 -8.18
N PHE A 373 -4.72 -6.16 -6.96
CA PHE A 373 -5.52 -4.99 -6.64
C PHE A 373 -4.62 -3.77 -6.49
N SER A 374 -5.03 -2.64 -7.04
CA SER A 374 -4.22 -1.41 -7.00
C SER A 374 -4.38 -0.64 -5.69
N ARG A 375 -5.50 -0.85 -4.97
CA ARG A 375 -5.84 -0.13 -3.73
C ARG A 375 -6.49 -1.04 -2.69
N ASP A 376 -6.40 -0.62 -1.42
CA ASP A 376 -7.05 -1.23 -0.26
C ASP A 376 -6.82 -2.74 -0.20
N CYS A 377 -5.57 -3.16 -0.43
CA CYS A 377 -5.23 -4.57 -0.50
C CYS A 377 -4.93 -5.15 0.86
N ASP A 378 -5.55 -6.29 1.15
CA ASP A 378 -5.19 -7.16 2.25
C ASP A 378 -4.68 -8.49 1.72
N PHE A 379 -3.82 -9.13 2.52
CA PHE A 379 -3.18 -10.40 2.18
C PHE A 379 -3.26 -11.32 3.40
N GLU A 380 -3.90 -12.45 3.21
CA GLU A 380 -4.15 -13.41 4.27
C GLU A 380 -3.86 -14.82 3.78
N LYS A 381 -3.55 -15.69 4.73
CA LYS A 381 -3.57 -17.14 4.54
C LYS A 381 -4.56 -17.74 5.52
N PHE A 382 -5.22 -18.79 5.09
CA PHE A 382 -5.86 -19.71 6.01
C PHE A 382 -4.76 -20.45 6.76
N ASP A 383 -4.93 -20.70 8.05
CA ASP A 383 -3.91 -21.41 8.84
C ASP A 383 -3.94 -22.90 8.56
N ASP A 384 -5.13 -23.49 8.49
CA ASP A 384 -5.29 -24.91 8.18
C ASP A 384 -5.24 -25.17 6.66
N PRO A 385 -4.42 -26.14 6.22
CA PRO A 385 -4.37 -26.53 4.83
C PRO A 385 -5.58 -27.40 4.44
N LEU A 386 -5.97 -27.33 3.17
CA LEU A 386 -7.01 -28.16 2.59
C LEU A 386 -6.42 -29.39 1.91
N THR A 387 -6.88 -30.57 2.30
CA THR A 387 -6.52 -31.83 1.64
C THR A 387 -7.63 -32.25 0.68
N PHE A 388 -7.26 -32.53 -0.57
CA PHE A 388 -8.13 -33.09 -1.58
C PHE A 388 -7.73 -34.54 -1.84
N SER A 389 -8.72 -35.43 -1.84
CA SER A 389 -8.56 -36.84 -2.20
C SER A 389 -9.74 -37.32 -3.03
N THR A 390 -9.46 -38.22 -3.96
CA THR A 390 -10.40 -38.87 -4.85
C THR A 390 -10.30 -40.39 -4.66
N THR A 391 -11.43 -41.05 -4.54
CA THR A 391 -11.55 -42.52 -4.53
C THR A 391 -12.19 -43.00 -5.84
N SER A 392 -12.38 -44.31 -5.99
CA SER A 392 -13.10 -44.89 -7.14
C SER A 392 -14.58 -44.50 -7.21
N ARG A 393 -15.15 -43.90 -6.14
CA ARG A 393 -16.59 -43.57 -6.07
C ARG A 393 -16.87 -42.12 -5.67
N THR A 394 -15.89 -41.42 -5.10
CA THR A 394 -16.10 -40.12 -4.47
C THR A 394 -14.92 -39.17 -4.67
N TYR A 395 -15.17 -37.88 -4.55
CA TYR A 395 -14.13 -36.84 -4.52
C TYR A 395 -14.42 -35.81 -3.43
N THR A 396 -13.36 -35.09 -3.03
CA THR A 396 -13.43 -34.05 -2.00
C THR A 396 -14.05 -32.76 -2.53
N SER A 397 -15.06 -32.23 -1.83
CA SER A 397 -15.64 -30.91 -2.07
C SER A 397 -15.56 -30.06 -0.81
N TRP A 398 -14.78 -28.98 -0.86
CA TRP A 398 -14.64 -28.00 0.22
C TRP A 398 -15.52 -26.78 -0.02
N THR A 399 -16.02 -26.18 1.06
CA THR A 399 -16.65 -24.85 1.03
C THR A 399 -15.85 -23.89 1.89
N LEU A 400 -15.54 -22.73 1.32
CA LEU A 400 -14.81 -21.64 1.94
C LEU A 400 -15.69 -20.40 1.93
N SER A 401 -16.13 -19.95 3.10
CA SER A 401 -16.87 -18.70 3.24
C SER A 401 -15.91 -17.59 3.68
N LEU A 402 -15.86 -16.48 2.95
CA LEU A 402 -15.04 -15.28 3.22
C LEU A 402 -15.88 -14.18 3.89
N THR A 403 -16.81 -14.61 4.73
CA THR A 403 -17.66 -13.74 5.54
C THR A 403 -17.20 -13.91 6.97
N PRO A 404 -16.91 -12.82 7.71
CA PRO A 404 -16.65 -12.94 9.13
C PRO A 404 -17.90 -13.49 9.81
N VAL A 405 -17.79 -14.67 10.41
CA VAL A 405 -18.84 -15.27 11.22
C VAL A 405 -18.32 -15.44 12.64
N VAL A 406 -19.07 -14.93 13.61
CA VAL A 406 -18.80 -15.16 15.03
C VAL A 406 -18.85 -16.67 15.27
N GLY A 407 -17.73 -17.27 15.70
CA GLY A 407 -17.58 -18.73 15.84
C GLY A 407 -17.17 -19.47 14.56
N GLY A 408 -16.62 -18.77 13.55
CA GLY A 408 -16.01 -19.39 12.37
C GLY A 408 -14.79 -20.25 12.74
N ASN A 409 -14.67 -21.41 12.08
CA ASN A 409 -13.63 -22.42 12.34
C ASN A 409 -12.39 -22.30 11.44
N ALA A 410 -12.27 -21.23 10.64
CA ALA A 410 -11.11 -21.03 9.77
C ALA A 410 -10.32 -19.81 10.24
N SER A 411 -9.25 -20.09 10.99
CA SER A 411 -8.27 -19.08 11.39
C SER A 411 -7.52 -18.56 10.17
N THR A 412 -7.33 -17.25 10.10
CA THR A 412 -6.47 -16.61 9.10
C THR A 412 -5.32 -15.88 9.77
N SER A 413 -4.17 -15.91 9.11
CA SER A 413 -3.01 -15.09 9.45
C SER A 413 -2.77 -14.06 8.36
N SER A 414 -2.43 -12.84 8.76
CA SER A 414 -1.90 -11.84 7.83
C SER A 414 -0.63 -12.35 7.17
N VAL A 415 -0.46 -12.03 5.89
CA VAL A 415 0.70 -12.42 5.08
C VAL A 415 1.42 -11.16 4.63
N ASP A 416 2.74 -11.15 4.76
CA ASP A 416 3.55 -10.10 4.15
C ASP A 416 3.32 -10.08 2.63
N PRO A 417 2.96 -8.94 2.02
CA PRO A 417 2.73 -8.86 0.58
C PRO A 417 3.87 -9.42 -0.27
N ASP A 418 5.13 -9.28 0.15
CA ASP A 418 6.29 -9.76 -0.59
C ASP A 418 6.50 -11.29 -0.44
N GLN A 419 5.81 -11.92 0.51
CA GLN A 419 5.74 -13.37 0.67
C GLN A 419 4.49 -13.98 0.03
N PHE A 420 3.61 -13.17 -0.59
CA PHE A 420 2.36 -13.66 -1.14
C PHE A 420 2.59 -14.48 -2.44
N PRO A 421 2.04 -15.70 -2.54
CA PRO A 421 2.36 -16.61 -3.63
C PRO A 421 1.76 -16.17 -4.97
N GLY A 422 2.64 -16.03 -5.97
CA GLY A 422 2.26 -15.68 -7.34
C GLY A 422 2.02 -14.19 -7.56
N GLY A 423 2.57 -13.33 -6.70
CA GLY A 423 2.81 -11.91 -6.97
C GLY A 423 3.68 -11.68 -8.20
#